data_AF-A0AAV7F9S5-F1
#
_entry.id   AF-A0AAV7F9S5-F1
#
_cell.length_a   1.000
_cell.length_b   1.000
_cell.length_c   1.000
_cell.angle_alpha   90.00
_cell.angle_beta   90.00
_cell.angle_gamma   90.00
#
_symmetry.space_group_name_H-M   'P 1'
#
loop_
_entity.id
_entity.type
_entity.pdbx_description
1 polymer ?
#
loop_
_entity_poly.entity_id
_entity_poly.type
_entity_poly.pdbx_seq_one_letter_code
_entity_poly.pdbx_strand_id
1 'polypeptide(L)' 'MCAEIIEEFQKCHLDHPVAKFFGECTELKIKLDRCFREEKAIKRKANFEESKKLKERLREYRKAATENQQD' A
#
# COMPACT_ATOMS: atom_id res chain seq x y z
N MET A 1 0.24 4.75 -9.47
CA MET A 1 0.57 6.12 -9.03
C MET A 1 2.08 6.42 -9.03
N CYS A 2 2.97 5.44 -9.24
CA CYS A 2 4.42 5.67 -9.22
C CYS A 2 5.18 5.15 -10.45
N ALA A 3 4.50 4.85 -11.57
CA ALA A 3 5.09 4.13 -12.71
C ALA A 3 6.27 4.88 -13.34
N GLU A 4 6.12 6.18 -13.59
CA GLU A 4 7.16 7.02 -14.20
C GLU A 4 8.46 7.03 -13.37
N ILE A 5 8.35 7.18 -12.05
CA ILE A 5 9.51 7.20 -11.14
C ILE A 5 10.17 5.81 -11.07
N ILE A 6 9.39 4.74 -11.17
CA ILE A 6 9.93 3.36 -11.24
C ILE A 6 10.74 3.18 -12.53
N GLU A 7 10.21 3.63 -13.67
CA GLU A 7 10.88 3.54 -14.97
C GLU A 7 12.20 4.34 -14.97
N GLU A 8 12.19 5.57 -14.45
CA GLU A 8 13.40 6.38 -14.30
C GLU A 8 14.43 5.71 -13.37
N PHE A 9 13.99 5.17 -12.24
CA PHE A 9 14.87 4.47 -11.30
C PHE A 9 15.48 3.20 -11.92
N GLN A 10 14.69 2.42 -12.65
CA GLN A 10 15.16 1.24 -13.37
C GLN A 10 16.15 1.61 -14.47
N LYS A 11 15.87 2.68 -15.23
CA LYS A 11 16.80 3.20 -16.24
C LYS A 11 18.13 3.60 -15.61
N CYS A 12 18.13 4.32 -14.49
CA CYS A 12 19.35 4.67 -13.77
C CYS A 12 20.15 3.41 -13.34
N HIS A 13 19.48 2.36 -12.87
CA HIS A 13 20.14 1.10 -12.52
C HIS A 13 20.72 0.32 -13.72
N LEU A 14 20.13 0.47 -14.90
CA LEU A 14 20.62 -0.13 -16.15
C LEU A 14 21.81 0.64 -16.71
N ASP A 15 21.75 1.98 -16.67
CA ASP A 15 22.81 2.86 -17.16
C ASP A 15 24.05 2.84 -16.24
N HIS A 16 23.82 2.60 -14.93
CA HIS A 16 24.86 2.64 -13.90
C HIS A 16 24.97 1.32 -13.12
N PRO A 17 25.35 0.19 -13.77
CA PRO A 17 25.35 -1.13 -13.12
C PRO A 17 26.31 -1.25 -11.93
N VAL A 18 27.40 -0.49 -11.94
CA VAL A 18 28.37 -0.43 -10.82
C VAL A 18 28.12 0.80 -9.93
N ALA A 19 27.93 1.99 -10.52
CA ALA A 19 27.76 3.24 -9.77
C ALA A 19 26.45 3.30 -8.97
N LYS A 20 25.43 2.48 -9.29
CA LYS A 20 24.23 2.34 -8.44
C LYS A 20 24.54 1.93 -7.00
N PHE A 21 25.61 1.15 -6.78
CA PHE A 21 26.03 0.74 -5.44
C PHE A 21 26.75 1.84 -4.66
N PHE A 22 27.21 2.88 -5.37
CA PHE A 22 27.88 4.05 -4.80
C PHE A 22 26.93 5.25 -4.64
N GLY A 23 25.64 5.06 -4.93
CA GLY A 23 24.60 6.06 -4.64
C GLY A 23 24.20 6.96 -5.82
N GLU A 24 24.66 6.69 -7.05
CA GLU A 24 24.31 7.45 -8.26
C GLU A 24 22.79 7.64 -8.42
N CYS A 25 22.00 6.63 -8.06
CA CYS A 25 20.55 6.63 -8.23
C CYS A 25 19.77 7.01 -6.94
N THR A 26 20.44 7.57 -5.91
CA THR A 26 19.83 7.82 -4.59
C THR A 26 18.69 8.82 -4.64
N GLU A 27 18.80 9.88 -5.43
CA GLU A 27 17.74 10.89 -5.57
C GLU A 27 16.44 10.29 -6.14
N LEU A 28 16.56 9.45 -7.17
CA LEU A 28 15.43 8.74 -7.76
C LEU A 28 14.81 7.76 -6.76
N LYS A 29 15.64 7.09 -5.95
CA LYS A 29 15.17 6.23 -4.86
C LYS A 29 14.35 6.99 -3.83
N ILE A 30 14.81 8.17 -3.39
CA ILE A 30 14.10 9.01 -2.41
C ILE A 30 12.72 9.42 -2.94
N LYS A 31 12.63 9.82 -4.22
CA LYS A 31 11.35 10.14 -4.87
C LYS A 31 10.42 8.93 -4.92
N LEU A 32 10.96 7.77 -5.27
CA LEU A 32 10.20 6.52 -5.32
C LEU A 32 9.65 6.14 -3.94
N ASP A 33 10.48 6.21 -2.91
CA ASP A 33 10.09 5.91 -1.53
C ASP A 33 8.99 6.85 -1.04
N ARG A 34 9.06 8.14 -1.39
CA ARG A 34 8.00 9.10 -1.09
C ARG A 34 6.69 8.71 -1.75
N CYS A 35 6.72 8.39 -3.05
CA CYS A 35 5.53 7.98 -3.78
C CYS A 35 4.87 6.73 -3.18
N PHE A 36 5.68 5.71 -2.83
CA PHE A 36 5.15 4.51 -2.20
C PHE A 36 4.59 4.74 -0.80
N ARG A 37 5.15 5.69 -0.02
CA ARG A 37 4.57 6.06 1.28
C ARG A 37 3.20 6.70 1.11
N GLU A 38 3.04 7.59 0.14
CA GLU A 38 1.76 8.23 -0.18
C GLU A 38 0.72 7.19 -0.65
N GLU A 39 1.09 6.32 -1.59
CA GLU A 39 0.21 5.25 -2.07
C GLU A 39 -0.20 4.28 -0.93
N LYS A 40 0.76 3.92 -0.06
CA LYS A 40 0.50 3.07 1.10
C LYS A 40 -0.45 3.75 2.09
N ALA A 41 -0.33 5.06 2.31
CA ALA A 41 -1.22 5.79 3.20
C ALA A 41 -2.67 5.79 2.68
N ILE A 42 -2.87 6.02 1.37
CA ILE A 42 -4.18 5.97 0.73
C ILE A 42 -4.80 4.58 0.88
N LYS A 43 -4.05 3.53 0.50
CA LYS A 43 -4.54 2.14 0.59
C LYS A 43 -4.84 1.74 2.03
N ARG A 44 -4.01 2.15 3.00
CA ARG A 44 -4.25 1.87 4.42
C ARG A 44 -5.56 2.47 4.91
N LYS A 45 -5.88 3.70 4.50
CA LYS A 45 -7.15 4.35 4.85
C LYS A 45 -8.35 3.60 4.26
N ALA A 46 -8.31 3.28 2.97
CA ALA A 46 -9.37 2.52 2.31
C ALA A 46 -9.57 1.13 2.95
N ASN A 47 -8.48 0.40 3.21
CA ASN A 47 -8.53 -0.91 3.87
C ASN A 47 -9.09 -0.83 5.29
N PHE A 48 -8.79 0.25 6.02
CA PHE A 48 -9.34 0.47 7.36
C PHE A 48 -10.85 0.67 7.32
N GLU A 49 -11.34 1.49 6.40
CA GLU A 49 -12.78 1.73 6.20
C GLU A 49 -13.52 0.45 5.81
N GLU A 50 -12.98 -0.32 4.87
CA GLU A 50 -13.57 -1.61 4.46
C GLU A 50 -13.56 -2.65 5.60
N SER A 51 -12.46 -2.71 6.37
CA SER A 51 -12.37 -3.58 7.53
C SER A 51 -13.40 -3.21 8.61
N LYS A 52 -13.67 -1.92 8.80
CA LYS A 52 -14.70 -1.44 9.73
C LYS A 52 -16.09 -1.89 9.30
N LYS A 53 -16.46 -1.67 8.04
CA LYS A 53 -17.75 -2.12 7.48
C LYS A 53 -17.94 -3.63 7.58
N LEU A 54 -16.88 -4.40 7.28
CA LEU A 54 -16.92 -5.85 7.42
C LEU A 54 -17.13 -6.27 8.87
N LYS A 55 -16.43 -5.64 9.82
CA LYS A 55 -16.56 -5.91 11.25
C LYS A 55 -17.95 -5.61 11.78
N GLU A 56 -18.59 -4.54 11.31
CA GLU A 56 -19.96 -4.19 11.66
C GLU A 56 -20.95 -5.24 11.16
N ARG A 57 -20.89 -5.61 9.87
CA ARG A 57 -21.74 -6.68 9.31
C ARG A 57 -21.58 -8.01 10.03
N LEU A 58 -20.36 -8.41 10.37
CA LEU A 58 -20.11 -9.64 11.11
C LEU A 58 -20.67 -9.60 12.54
N ARG A 59 -20.71 -8.43 13.17
CA ARG A 59 -21.33 -8.26 14.50
C ARG A 59 -22.84 -8.41 14.42
N GLU A 60 -23.48 -7.80 13.44
CA GLU A 60 -24.92 -7.93 13.21
C GLU A 60 -25.30 -9.37 12.92
N TYR A 61 -24.58 -10.04 12.03
CA TYR A 61 -24.79 -11.46 11.72
C TYR A 61 -24.66 -12.34 12.97
N ARG A 62 -23.65 -12.10 13.81
CA ARG A 62 -23.48 -12.86 15.06
C ARG A 62 -24.63 -12.64 16.04
N LYS A 63 -25.13 -11.40 16.18
CA LYS A 63 -26.28 -11.10 17.05
C LYS A 63 -27.54 -11.80 16.56
N ALA A 64 -27.84 -11.68 15.27
CA ALA A 64 -28.99 -12.35 14.67
C ALA A 64 -28.91 -13.88 14.84
N ALA A 65 -27.71 -14.47 14.69
CA ALA A 65 -27.52 -15.90 14.89
C ALA A 65 -27.74 -16.34 16.35
N THR A 66 -27.34 -15.51 17.33
CA THR A 66 -27.60 -15.80 18.75
C THR A 66 -29.05 -15.63 19.14
N GLU A 67 -29.76 -14.65 18.56
CA GLU A 67 -31.19 -14.41 18.79
C GLU A 67 -32.03 -15.56 18.22
N ASN A 68 -31.76 -15.99 16.97
CA ASN A 68 -32.45 -17.11 16.33
C ASN A 68 -32.19 -18.48 16.98
N GLN A 69 -31.23 -18.60 17.90
CA GLN A 69 -30.97 -19.82 18.67
C GLN A 69 -31.75 -19.88 19.99
N GLN A 70 -32.41 -18.79 20.40
CA GLN A 70 -33.16 -18.68 21.65
C GLN A 70 -34.69 -18.80 21.47
N ASP A 71 -35.18 -18.80 20.23
CA ASP A 71 -36.56 -19.11 19.81
C ASP A 71 -36.70 -20.59 19.37
#